data_AF-A0A6S7G4N5-F1
#
_entry.id   AF-A0A6S7G4N5-F1
#
_cell.length_a   1.000
_cell.length_b   1.000
_cell.length_c   1.000
_cell.angle_alpha   90.00
_cell.angle_beta   90.00
_cell.angle_gamma   90.00
#
_symmetry.space_group_name_H-M   'P 1'
#
loop_
_entity.id
_entity.type
_entity.pdbx_description
1 polymer ?
#
loop_
_entity_poly.entity_id
_entity_poly.type
_entity_poly.pdbx_seq_one_letter_code
_entity_poly.pdbx_strand_id
1 'polypeptide(L)'
;MGGTDAVICQPLGRDIKMSVATLEYSSPDLESQNETTLLEGKYEGGVIYCKFKRPLKAKGSKYLIYAKGSGSTTLNKHEHGDRGCSVKKVDFANNILYELGDCGASGLEKVHGSIMIFAWAFLVVISIFIARYSRSLWKGWKICGNDAWFQFHRLIMGLAVVMTIIAIIIIFVDKEGWSKGAGDHATFGIIVLVLAIIQPTIAFFRPHPNEPRRPIFNWFHRIIALILVIFVVVTLFKGTELLEDSGGDTSSNVMIALIVIAIITALILEYLAFRLRTTKLPDTIDDTTGTLQEEKQGVSGLVWETKVQRILLVMFSLLVFILAVFMIANVAGAGSEDDD
;
A
#
# COMPACT_ATOMS: atom_id res chain seq x y z
N MET A 1 -2.83 -0.61 21.47
CA MET A 1 -2.33 0.67 22.03
C MET A 1 -1.99 0.48 23.50
N GLY A 2 -0.94 -0.29 23.81
CA GLY A 2 -0.55 -0.58 25.20
C GLY A 2 0.00 0.66 25.93
N GLY A 3 -0.37 0.82 27.20
CA GLY A 3 0.08 1.91 28.07
C GLY A 3 -0.74 3.20 27.97
N THR A 4 -1.95 3.16 27.39
CA THR A 4 -2.82 4.34 27.29
C THR A 4 -3.71 4.44 28.52
N ASP A 5 -3.75 5.61 29.16
CA ASP A 5 -4.63 5.87 30.29
C ASP A 5 -6.08 6.05 29.83
N ALA A 6 -7.02 5.32 30.43
CA ALA A 6 -8.42 5.30 30.03
C ALA A 6 -9.36 5.57 31.20
N VAL A 7 -10.39 6.37 30.92
CA VAL A 7 -11.53 6.59 31.81
C VAL A 7 -12.77 6.04 31.12
N ILE A 8 -13.51 5.21 31.84
CA ILE A 8 -14.67 4.49 31.34
C ILE A 8 -15.88 4.96 32.15
N CYS A 9 -16.92 5.44 31.47
CA CYS A 9 -18.16 5.84 32.12
C CYS A 9 -19.31 4.97 31.60
N GLN A 10 -20.00 4.27 32.50
CA GLN A 10 -21.08 3.35 32.18
C GLN A 10 -22.35 3.71 32.96
N PRO A 11 -23.54 3.64 32.35
CA PRO A 11 -24.80 3.86 33.05
C PRO A 11 -25.12 2.70 33.99
N LEU A 12 -25.55 3.04 35.21
CA LEU A 12 -26.09 2.14 36.22
C LEU A 12 -27.49 2.66 36.63
N GLY A 13 -28.49 2.40 35.79
CA GLY A 13 -29.79 3.04 35.92
C GLY A 13 -29.75 4.51 35.48
N ARG A 14 -30.00 5.45 36.40
CA ARG A 14 -29.86 6.91 36.15
C ARG A 14 -28.50 7.47 36.55
N ASP A 15 -27.76 6.74 37.38
CA ASP A 15 -26.43 7.13 37.85
C ASP A 15 -25.33 6.60 36.92
N ILE A 16 -24.12 7.15 37.04
CA ILE A 16 -22.95 6.72 36.26
C ILE A 16 -21.94 6.03 37.17
N LYS A 17 -21.50 4.85 36.73
CA LYS A 17 -20.30 4.20 37.27
C LYS A 17 -19.11 4.61 36.41
N MET A 18 -18.20 5.36 37.00
CA MET A 18 -16.88 5.63 36.42
C MET A 18 -15.93 4.51 36.81
N SER A 19 -15.02 4.15 35.92
CA SER A 19 -13.89 3.23 36.14
C SER A 19 -12.64 3.80 35.45
N VAL A 20 -11.47 3.40 35.91
CA VAL A 20 -10.19 3.78 35.32
C VAL A 20 -9.47 2.51 34.89
N ALA A 21 -8.79 2.53 33.76
CA ALA A 21 -7.95 1.43 33.33
C ALA A 21 -6.69 1.94 32.62
N THR A 22 -5.64 1.13 32.63
CA THR A 22 -4.57 1.27 31.64
C THR A 22 -4.83 0.26 30.53
N LEU A 23 -4.96 0.76 29.29
CA LEU A 23 -5.20 -0.09 28.13
C LEU A 23 -3.93 -0.88 27.80
N GLU A 24 -4.07 -2.20 27.68
CA GLU A 24 -3.06 -3.08 27.11
C GLU A 24 -3.50 -3.55 25.71
N TYR A 25 -2.65 -4.34 25.03
CA TYR A 25 -3.07 -5.02 23.79
C TYR A 25 -4.09 -6.15 24.04
N SER A 26 -4.21 -6.59 25.29
CA SER A 26 -5.19 -7.55 25.82
C SER A 26 -6.34 -6.84 26.55
N SER A 27 -7.13 -7.58 27.35
CA SER A 27 -8.13 -6.98 28.23
C SER A 27 -7.49 -5.94 29.14
N PRO A 28 -8.10 -4.74 29.29
CA PRO A 28 -7.55 -3.67 30.11
C PRO A 28 -7.61 -4.02 31.60
N ASP A 29 -6.56 -3.65 32.33
CA ASP A 29 -6.50 -3.80 33.77
C ASP A 29 -7.17 -2.60 34.45
N LEU A 30 -8.22 -2.87 35.24
CA LEU A 30 -8.92 -1.86 36.02
C LEU A 30 -8.01 -1.35 37.15
N GLU A 31 -7.75 -0.05 37.16
CA GLU A 31 -7.02 0.62 38.24
C GLU A 31 -7.96 0.96 39.41
N SER A 32 -7.44 0.95 40.63
CA SER A 32 -8.13 1.56 41.77
C SER A 32 -8.33 3.06 41.54
N GLN A 33 -9.53 3.59 41.80
CA GLN A 33 -9.89 5.00 41.53
C GLN A 33 -9.22 6.05 42.43
N ASN A 34 -8.15 5.70 43.14
CA ASN A 34 -7.60 6.50 44.24
C ASN A 34 -7.21 7.94 43.82
N GLU A 35 -6.94 8.17 42.54
CA GLU A 35 -6.55 9.49 42.00
C GLU A 35 -7.61 10.16 41.10
N THR A 36 -8.71 9.49 40.74
CA THR A 36 -9.76 10.07 39.90
C THR A 36 -11.04 10.28 40.71
N THR A 37 -11.57 11.50 40.68
CA THR A 37 -12.83 11.84 41.37
C THR A 37 -13.93 12.11 40.36
N LEU A 38 -15.05 11.40 40.46
CA LEU A 38 -16.27 11.74 39.74
C LEU A 38 -16.89 12.98 40.38
N LEU A 39 -17.12 14.02 39.58
CA LEU A 39 -17.73 15.28 40.02
C LEU A 39 -19.23 15.30 39.73
N GLU A 40 -19.62 14.82 38.55
CA GLU A 40 -21.02 14.76 38.13
C GLU A 40 -21.19 13.64 37.09
N GLY A 41 -22.25 12.84 37.21
CA GLY A 41 -22.55 11.76 36.28
C GLY A 41 -24.06 11.65 36.09
N LYS A 42 -24.53 11.67 34.84
CA LYS A 42 -25.95 11.55 34.49
C LYS A 42 -26.13 10.73 33.21
N TYR A 43 -27.22 9.97 33.15
CA TYR A 43 -27.66 9.28 31.95
C TYR A 43 -29.11 9.67 31.61
N GLU A 44 -29.28 10.49 30.58
CA GLU A 44 -30.58 10.99 30.13
C GLU A 44 -30.65 11.02 28.61
N GLY A 45 -31.77 10.55 28.03
CA GLY A 45 -32.00 10.61 26.58
C GLY A 45 -30.98 9.83 25.74
N GLY A 46 -30.36 8.78 26.29
CA GLY A 46 -29.32 8.01 25.61
C GLY A 46 -27.92 8.65 25.63
N VAL A 47 -27.76 9.81 26.30
CA VAL A 47 -26.48 10.51 26.42
C VAL A 47 -25.89 10.26 27.81
N ILE A 48 -24.62 9.84 27.84
CA ILE A 48 -23.82 9.73 29.07
C ILE A 48 -23.09 11.05 29.28
N TYR A 49 -23.41 11.74 30.37
CA TYR A 49 -22.64 12.88 30.85
C TYR A 49 -21.75 12.44 32.01
N CYS A 50 -20.44 12.61 31.88
CA CYS A 50 -19.45 12.17 32.86
C CYS A 50 -18.39 13.26 33.07
N LYS A 51 -18.46 13.96 34.19
CA LYS A 51 -17.52 15.01 34.59
C LYS A 51 -16.64 14.49 35.72
N PHE A 52 -15.34 14.47 35.51
CA PHE A 52 -14.37 13.94 36.47
C PHE A 52 -13.13 14.83 36.58
N LYS A 53 -12.35 14.60 37.63
CA LYS A 53 -11.04 15.20 37.87
C LYS A 53 -10.00 14.10 38.00
N ARG A 54 -8.93 14.18 37.21
CA ARG A 54 -7.79 13.23 37.26
C ARG A 54 -6.47 14.00 37.10
N PRO A 55 -5.42 13.68 37.88
CA PRO A 55 -4.10 14.25 37.67
C PRO A 55 -3.49 13.76 36.36
N LEU A 56 -2.85 14.67 35.60
CA LEU A 56 -2.17 14.31 34.37
C LEU A 56 -0.85 13.57 34.68
N LYS A 57 -0.75 12.30 34.29
CA LYS A 57 0.49 11.51 34.43
C LYS A 57 1.64 12.04 33.52
N ALA A 58 1.32 12.75 32.44
CA ALA A 58 2.30 13.27 31.48
C ALA A 58 2.01 14.73 31.08
N LYS A 59 3.07 15.53 30.89
CA LYS A 59 2.97 16.92 30.41
C LYS A 59 2.85 16.97 28.88
N GLY A 60 2.13 17.98 28.39
CA GLY A 60 1.99 18.32 26.96
C GLY A 60 0.64 17.89 26.36
N SER A 61 0.35 18.41 25.17
CA SER A 61 -0.90 18.14 24.45
C SER A 61 -0.94 16.71 23.89
N LYS A 62 -2.08 16.02 24.01
CA LYS A 62 -2.26 14.63 23.54
C LYS A 62 -3.55 14.49 22.75
N TYR A 63 -3.61 13.53 21.84
CA TYR A 63 -4.89 13.15 21.25
C TYR A 63 -5.73 12.42 22.29
N LEU A 64 -7.01 12.78 22.39
CA LEU A 64 -8.02 11.97 23.07
C LEU A 64 -8.56 10.95 22.07
N ILE A 65 -8.71 9.72 22.52
CA ILE A 65 -9.43 8.68 21.81
C ILE A 65 -10.64 8.32 22.66
N TYR A 66 -11.76 7.99 22.02
CA TYR A 66 -12.95 7.50 22.68
C TYR A 66 -13.46 6.25 21.98
N ALA A 67 -14.18 5.44 22.74
CA ALA A 67 -15.03 4.38 22.21
C ALA A 67 -16.38 4.49 22.93
N LYS A 68 -17.45 4.19 22.21
CA LYS A 68 -18.84 4.11 22.69
C LYS A 68 -19.38 2.74 22.32
N GLY A 69 -20.43 2.30 22.98
CA GLY A 69 -21.08 1.04 22.64
C GLY A 69 -22.03 0.59 23.74
N SER A 70 -22.72 -0.51 23.49
CA SER A 70 -23.67 -1.08 24.45
C SER A 70 -22.96 -1.51 25.73
N GLY A 71 -23.47 -1.06 26.88
CA GLY A 71 -22.90 -1.38 28.18
C GLY A 71 -23.03 -2.87 28.51
N SER A 72 -21.89 -3.55 28.69
CA SER A 72 -21.81 -4.91 29.23
C SER A 72 -21.31 -4.89 30.68
N THR A 73 -21.53 -5.96 31.44
CA THR A 73 -20.95 -6.12 32.79
C THR A 73 -19.44 -6.37 32.75
N THR A 74 -18.89 -6.67 31.57
CA THR A 74 -17.45 -6.86 31.32
C THR A 74 -16.91 -5.88 30.28
N LEU A 75 -15.64 -5.52 30.40
CA LEU A 75 -14.93 -4.75 29.38
C LEU A 75 -14.66 -5.66 28.18
N ASN A 76 -15.21 -5.30 27.02
CA ASN A 76 -15.05 -6.03 25.78
C ASN A 76 -14.54 -5.09 24.67
N LYS A 77 -14.06 -5.68 23.58
CA LYS A 77 -13.65 -4.94 22.38
C LYS A 77 -14.90 -4.33 21.72
N HIS A 78 -14.85 -3.06 21.37
CA HIS A 78 -15.87 -2.37 20.58
C HIS A 78 -15.66 -2.64 19.08
N GLU A 79 -16.75 -2.69 18.30
CA GLU A 79 -16.71 -2.86 16.83
C GLU A 79 -16.24 -1.56 16.12
N HIS A 80 -15.90 -1.69 14.83
CA HIS A 80 -15.03 -0.72 14.12
C HIS A 80 -15.63 0.68 13.86
N GLY A 81 -16.94 0.92 14.06
CA GLY A 81 -17.60 2.24 13.92
C GLY A 81 -17.90 2.99 15.23
N ASP A 82 -17.55 2.40 16.37
CA ASP A 82 -17.97 2.86 17.69
C ASP A 82 -16.85 3.61 18.43
N ARG A 83 -15.96 4.27 17.69
CA ARG A 83 -14.72 4.89 18.18
C ARG A 83 -14.41 6.19 17.45
N GLY A 84 -13.58 7.03 18.05
CA GLY A 84 -13.11 8.27 17.42
C GLY A 84 -12.07 8.98 18.27
N CYS A 85 -11.65 10.17 17.85
CA CYS A 85 -10.61 10.94 18.52
C CYS A 85 -10.76 12.43 18.36
N SER A 86 -10.09 13.18 19.22
CA SER A 86 -9.94 14.62 19.04
C SER A 86 -9.25 14.92 17.71
N VAL A 87 -9.81 15.83 16.91
CA VAL A 87 -9.25 16.25 15.61
C VAL A 87 -7.83 16.85 15.76
N LYS A 88 -7.54 17.45 16.92
CA LYS A 88 -6.24 18.04 17.25
C LYS A 88 -5.79 17.57 18.62
N LYS A 89 -4.49 17.70 18.90
CA LYS A 89 -3.94 17.47 20.24
C LYS A 89 -4.66 18.38 21.24
N VAL A 90 -5.27 17.76 22.24
CA VAL A 90 -5.96 18.41 23.35
C VAL A 90 -4.91 18.97 24.29
N ASP A 91 -4.96 20.29 24.49
CA ASP A 91 -4.25 20.95 25.56
C ASP A 91 -5.11 20.95 26.82
N PHE A 92 -4.73 20.09 27.77
CA PHE A 92 -5.41 19.93 29.05
C PHE A 92 -5.19 21.10 30.03
N ALA A 93 -4.33 22.07 29.70
CA ALA A 93 -4.16 23.28 30.52
C ALA A 93 -5.26 24.32 30.26
N ASN A 94 -5.90 24.26 29.10
CA ASN A 94 -6.90 25.24 28.66
C ASN A 94 -8.30 24.63 28.73
N ASN A 95 -9.25 25.32 29.38
CA ASN A 95 -10.66 24.92 29.49
C ASN A 95 -11.42 25.13 28.17
N ILE A 96 -10.97 24.49 27.10
CA ILE A 96 -11.53 24.61 25.75
C ILE A 96 -12.33 23.36 25.43
N LEU A 97 -13.47 23.54 24.74
CA LEU A 97 -14.25 22.45 24.17
C LEU A 97 -13.54 21.93 22.92
N TYR A 98 -13.32 20.62 22.85
CA TYR A 98 -12.72 19.97 21.68
C TYR A 98 -13.78 19.14 20.98
N GLU A 99 -13.92 19.34 19.67
CA GLU A 99 -14.71 18.46 18.83
C GLU A 99 -13.97 17.14 18.64
N LEU A 100 -14.72 16.06 18.83
CA LEU A 100 -14.28 14.71 18.55
C LEU A 100 -14.67 14.40 17.10
N GLY A 101 -13.69 14.00 16.30
CA GLY A 101 -13.88 13.51 14.93
C GLY A 101 -13.69 12.00 14.86
N ASP A 102 -13.89 11.46 13.66
CA ASP A 102 -13.60 10.07 13.38
C ASP A 102 -12.08 9.82 13.32
N CYS A 103 -11.62 8.69 13.90
CA CYS A 103 -10.22 8.27 13.86
C CYS A 103 -9.86 7.54 12.56
N GLY A 104 -10.51 7.87 11.46
CA GLY A 104 -10.15 7.37 10.14
C GLY A 104 -8.79 7.89 9.68
N ALA A 105 -8.23 7.25 8.66
CA ALA A 105 -7.05 7.77 7.98
C ALA A 105 -7.29 9.22 7.52
N SER A 106 -6.35 10.12 7.82
CA SER A 106 -6.42 11.52 7.41
C SER A 106 -6.51 11.63 5.89
N GLY A 107 -7.03 12.76 5.38
CA GLY A 107 -7.06 13.00 3.93
C GLY A 107 -5.69 12.87 3.28
N LEU A 108 -4.62 13.28 3.98
CA LEU A 108 -3.25 13.15 3.48
C LEU A 108 -2.74 11.72 3.53
N GLU A 109 -3.15 10.91 4.52
CA GLU A 109 -2.87 9.46 4.55
C GLU A 109 -3.53 8.74 3.37
N LYS A 110 -4.79 9.07 3.07
CA LYS A 110 -5.51 8.53 1.91
C LYS A 110 -4.83 8.92 0.61
N VAL A 111 -4.39 10.17 0.48
CA VAL A 111 -3.64 10.65 -0.70
C VAL A 111 -2.30 9.93 -0.82
N HIS A 112 -1.55 9.78 0.29
CA HIS A 112 -0.30 9.03 0.33
C HIS A 112 -0.49 7.59 -0.16
N GLY A 113 -1.44 6.86 0.44
CA GLY A 113 -1.76 5.48 0.06
C GLY A 113 -2.17 5.37 -1.41
N SER A 114 -3.00 6.31 -1.89
CA SER A 114 -3.48 6.33 -3.28
C SER A 114 -2.36 6.53 -4.29
N ILE A 115 -1.45 7.48 -4.04
CA ILE A 115 -0.27 7.71 -4.88
C ILE A 115 0.64 6.48 -4.86
N MET A 116 0.86 5.87 -3.70
CA MET A 116 1.71 4.67 -3.57
C MET A 116 1.13 3.47 -4.32
N ILE A 117 -0.18 3.22 -4.24
CA ILE A 117 -0.85 2.17 -5.00
C ILE A 117 -0.74 2.44 -6.50
N PHE A 118 -1.03 3.65 -6.94
CA PHE A 118 -0.92 4.00 -8.37
C PHE A 118 0.50 3.83 -8.90
N ALA A 119 1.51 4.28 -8.16
CA ALA A 119 2.91 4.15 -8.54
C ALA A 119 3.37 2.69 -8.56
N TRP A 120 3.13 1.94 -7.48
CA TRP A 120 3.76 0.64 -7.26
C TRP A 120 2.93 -0.56 -7.70
N ALA A 121 1.61 -0.54 -7.48
CA ALA A 121 0.72 -1.62 -7.90
C ALA A 121 0.30 -1.52 -9.37
N PHE A 122 0.30 -0.31 -9.96
CA PHE A 122 0.04 -0.12 -11.39
C PHE A 122 1.31 0.20 -12.18
N LEU A 123 1.83 1.43 -12.12
CA LEU A 123 2.88 1.91 -13.03
C LEU A 123 4.12 1.00 -13.05
N VAL A 124 4.66 0.65 -11.88
CA VAL A 124 5.86 -0.19 -11.76
C VAL A 124 5.61 -1.60 -12.27
N VAL A 125 4.46 -2.22 -11.94
CA VAL A 125 4.09 -3.55 -12.46
C VAL A 125 4.07 -3.53 -13.99
N ILE A 126 3.39 -2.56 -14.60
CA ILE A 126 3.35 -2.43 -16.07
C ILE A 126 4.76 -2.22 -16.64
N SER A 127 5.57 -1.37 -16.01
CA SER A 127 6.93 -1.08 -16.46
C SER A 127 7.86 -2.30 -16.42
N ILE A 128 7.72 -3.18 -15.42
CA ILE A 128 8.47 -4.45 -15.34
C ILE A 128 8.08 -5.36 -16.51
N PHE A 129 6.79 -5.50 -16.80
CA PHE A 129 6.31 -6.33 -17.91
C PHE A 129 6.75 -5.76 -19.27
N ILE A 130 6.70 -4.44 -19.47
CA ILE A 130 7.23 -3.79 -20.67
C ILE A 130 8.72 -4.11 -20.84
N ALA A 131 9.53 -3.93 -19.79
CA ALA A 131 10.97 -4.16 -19.86
C ALA A 131 11.33 -5.62 -20.17
N ARG A 132 10.51 -6.58 -19.70
CA ARG A 132 10.78 -8.01 -19.87
C ARG A 132 10.26 -8.57 -21.19
N TYR A 133 9.06 -8.20 -21.61
CA TYR A 133 8.36 -8.86 -22.72
C TYR A 133 8.24 -8.00 -23.98
N SER A 134 8.32 -6.68 -23.90
CA SER A 134 8.10 -5.81 -25.07
C SER A 134 9.33 -5.63 -25.97
N ARG A 135 10.53 -6.07 -25.53
CA ARG A 135 11.78 -5.92 -26.32
C ARG A 135 11.72 -6.59 -27.69
N SER A 136 11.17 -7.80 -27.79
CA SER A 136 11.00 -8.52 -29.06
C SER A 136 9.77 -8.03 -29.83
N LEU A 137 8.70 -7.69 -29.10
CA LEU A 137 7.41 -7.30 -29.68
C LEU A 137 7.44 -5.93 -30.36
N TRP A 138 8.26 -5.01 -29.87
CA TRP A 138 8.36 -3.63 -30.35
C TRP A 138 9.65 -3.37 -31.15
N LYS A 139 10.28 -4.43 -31.67
CA LYS A 139 11.42 -4.28 -32.58
C LYS A 139 11.04 -3.38 -33.76
N GLY A 140 11.91 -2.41 -34.06
CA GLY A 140 11.70 -1.43 -35.14
C GLY A 140 10.92 -0.19 -34.70
N TRP A 141 10.19 -0.22 -33.58
CA TRP A 141 9.55 0.96 -33.04
C TRP A 141 10.54 1.74 -32.16
N LYS A 142 10.95 2.92 -32.63
CA LYS A 142 11.88 3.81 -31.95
C LYS A 142 11.20 5.13 -31.57
N ILE A 143 11.54 5.63 -30.39
CA ILE A 143 11.12 6.93 -29.87
C ILE A 143 12.38 7.68 -29.46
N CYS A 144 12.59 8.87 -30.03
CA CYS A 144 13.78 9.69 -29.79
C CYS A 144 15.10 8.90 -29.96
N GLY A 145 15.20 8.12 -31.04
CA GLY A 145 16.41 7.36 -31.39
C GLY A 145 16.66 6.06 -30.60
N ASN A 146 15.92 5.80 -29.51
CA ASN A 146 16.02 4.57 -28.72
C ASN A 146 14.80 3.67 -28.93
N ASP A 147 14.93 2.38 -28.59
CA ASP A 147 13.81 1.44 -28.62
C ASP A 147 12.65 1.95 -27.74
N ALA A 148 11.42 1.90 -28.26
CA ALA A 148 10.24 2.42 -27.57
C ALA A 148 10.05 1.80 -26.17
N TRP A 149 10.25 0.49 -26.02
CA TRP A 149 10.10 -0.20 -24.73
C TRP A 149 11.02 0.36 -23.65
N PHE A 150 12.23 0.77 -24.04
CA PHE A 150 13.22 1.32 -23.13
C PHE A 150 12.84 2.74 -22.71
N GLN A 151 12.29 3.53 -23.63
CA GLN A 151 11.79 4.88 -23.33
C GLN A 151 10.59 4.84 -22.40
N PHE A 152 9.61 3.97 -22.67
CA PHE A 152 8.45 3.78 -21.78
C PHE A 152 8.89 3.30 -20.40
N HIS A 153 9.77 2.31 -20.32
CA HIS A 153 10.29 1.84 -19.03
C HIS A 153 10.96 2.98 -18.25
N ARG A 154 11.83 3.76 -18.89
CA ARG A 154 12.52 4.90 -18.27
C ARG A 154 11.55 5.98 -17.80
N LEU A 155 10.58 6.35 -18.63
CA LEU A 155 9.58 7.36 -18.31
C LEU A 155 8.72 6.93 -17.12
N ILE A 156 8.17 5.71 -17.18
CA ILE A 156 7.28 5.19 -16.13
C ILE A 156 8.04 5.00 -14.81
N MET A 157 9.26 4.45 -14.83
CA MET A 157 10.08 4.32 -13.61
C MET A 157 10.47 5.69 -13.04
N GLY A 158 10.80 6.67 -13.89
CA GLY A 158 11.08 8.04 -13.45
C GLY A 158 9.86 8.67 -12.76
N LEU A 159 8.67 8.50 -13.34
CA LEU A 159 7.42 8.98 -12.75
C LEU A 159 7.14 8.31 -11.39
N ALA A 160 7.34 6.99 -11.29
CA ALA A 160 7.16 6.25 -10.05
C ALA A 160 8.09 6.74 -8.92
N VAL A 161 9.35 7.07 -9.24
CA VAL A 161 10.29 7.65 -8.26
C VAL A 161 9.81 9.02 -7.78
N VAL A 162 9.39 9.90 -8.70
CA VAL A 162 8.87 11.23 -8.33
C VAL A 162 7.61 11.12 -7.47
N MET A 163 6.66 10.25 -7.86
CA MET A 163 5.46 9.97 -7.07
C MET A 163 5.79 9.44 -5.68
N THR A 164 6.78 8.54 -5.56
CA THR A 164 7.23 7.99 -4.27
C THR A 164 7.78 9.09 -3.38
N ILE A 165 8.63 9.98 -3.91
CA ILE A 165 9.18 11.11 -3.15
C ILE A 165 8.06 12.03 -2.67
N ILE A 166 7.14 12.43 -3.55
CA ILE A 166 6.00 13.30 -3.22
C ILE A 166 5.14 12.66 -2.14
N ALA A 167 4.78 11.39 -2.29
CA ALA A 167 3.95 10.68 -1.32
C ALA A 167 4.63 10.56 0.05
N ILE A 168 5.95 10.30 0.10
CA ILE A 168 6.71 10.30 1.36
C ILE A 168 6.70 11.69 2.00
N ILE A 169 6.90 12.76 1.23
CA ILE A 169 6.83 14.13 1.78
C ILE A 169 5.45 14.40 2.38
N ILE A 170 4.37 14.03 1.67
CA ILE A 170 3.00 14.21 2.14
C ILE A 170 2.77 13.55 3.51
N ILE A 171 3.17 12.28 3.67
CA ILE A 171 2.93 11.56 4.94
C ILE A 171 3.81 12.09 6.08
N PHE A 172 5.06 12.51 5.82
CA PHE A 172 5.90 13.12 6.85
C PHE A 172 5.39 14.49 7.29
N VAL A 173 4.78 15.25 6.38
CA VAL A 173 4.10 16.52 6.71
C VAL A 173 2.85 16.24 7.54
N ASP A 174 2.02 15.27 7.15
CA ASP A 174 0.81 14.88 7.90
C ASP A 174 1.13 14.43 9.33
N LYS A 175 2.19 13.65 9.49
CA LYS A 175 2.60 13.10 10.80
C LYS A 175 3.54 13.99 11.60
N GLU A 176 3.85 15.20 11.12
CA GLU A 176 4.81 16.11 11.75
C GLU A 176 6.17 15.44 12.04
N GLY A 177 6.59 14.50 11.18
CA GLY A 177 7.81 13.70 11.34
C GLY A 177 7.56 12.19 11.43
N TRP A 178 8.40 11.50 12.21
CA TRP A 178 8.36 10.05 12.33
C TRP A 178 7.19 9.57 13.20
N SER A 179 6.31 8.75 12.63
CA SER A 179 5.21 8.12 13.37
C SER A 179 5.61 6.75 13.90
N LYS A 180 5.65 6.60 15.23
CA LYS A 180 5.78 5.28 15.88
C LYS A 180 4.56 4.38 15.61
N GLY A 181 3.39 4.98 15.37
CA GLY A 181 2.15 4.26 15.08
C GLY A 181 2.18 3.54 13.73
N ALA A 182 3.00 4.00 12.78
CA ALA A 182 3.18 3.33 11.49
C ALA A 182 4.01 2.04 11.59
N GLY A 183 4.68 1.78 12.72
CA GLY A 183 5.45 0.56 12.95
C GLY A 183 6.44 0.24 11.81
N ASP A 184 6.42 -1.01 11.36
CA ASP A 184 7.33 -1.50 10.32
C ASP A 184 7.04 -0.92 8.94
N HIS A 185 5.82 -0.45 8.67
CA HIS A 185 5.46 0.16 7.38
C HIS A 185 6.39 1.35 7.07
N ALA A 186 6.61 2.24 8.05
CA ALA A 186 7.47 3.41 7.86
C ALA A 186 8.93 3.01 7.58
N THR A 187 9.44 1.99 8.28
CA THR A 187 10.80 1.48 8.09
C THR A 187 10.99 0.91 6.69
N PHE A 188 10.10 0.02 6.25
CA PHE A 188 10.18 -0.55 4.90
C PHE A 188 9.92 0.50 3.82
N GLY A 189 9.02 1.48 4.06
CA GLY A 189 8.78 2.59 3.15
C GLY A 189 10.03 3.44 2.87
N ILE A 190 10.85 3.71 3.89
CA ILE A 190 12.13 4.41 3.70
C ILE A 190 13.14 3.53 2.95
N ILE A 191 13.21 2.23 3.24
CA ILE A 191 14.06 1.29 2.47
C ILE A 191 13.65 1.31 0.99
N VAL A 192 12.35 1.25 0.69
CA VAL A 192 11.80 1.35 -0.67
C VAL A 192 12.19 2.68 -1.32
N LEU A 193 12.04 3.81 -0.63
CA LEU A 193 12.45 5.12 -1.15
C LEU A 193 13.94 5.15 -1.54
N VAL A 194 14.82 4.69 -0.64
CA VAL A 194 16.27 4.68 -0.88
C VAL A 194 16.61 3.80 -2.08
N LEU A 195 16.06 2.59 -2.13
CA LEU A 195 16.27 1.66 -3.25
C LEU A 195 15.71 2.21 -4.56
N ALA A 196 14.55 2.87 -4.53
CA ALA A 196 13.93 3.50 -5.69
C ALA A 196 14.78 4.65 -6.27
N ILE A 197 15.54 5.38 -5.44
CA ILE A 197 16.50 6.42 -5.87
C ILE A 197 17.83 5.80 -6.36
N ILE A 198 18.28 4.72 -5.72
CA ILE A 198 19.50 4.00 -6.12
C ILE A 198 19.35 3.41 -7.52
N GLN A 199 18.17 2.89 -7.87
CA GLN A 199 17.92 2.28 -9.18
C GLN A 199 18.24 3.15 -10.40
N PRO A 200 17.67 4.36 -10.55
CA PRO A 200 18.02 5.26 -11.65
C PRO A 200 19.47 5.75 -11.56
N THR A 201 20.02 5.88 -10.34
CA THR A 201 21.44 6.24 -10.14
C THR A 201 22.35 5.17 -10.74
N ILE A 202 22.08 3.89 -10.48
CA ILE A 202 22.78 2.77 -11.13
C ILE A 202 22.56 2.82 -12.63
N ALA A 203 21.31 3.00 -13.08
CA ALA A 203 20.96 3.03 -14.50
C ALA A 203 21.63 4.18 -15.29
N PHE A 204 22.00 5.27 -14.62
CA PHE A 204 22.79 6.35 -15.21
C PHE A 204 24.19 5.88 -15.62
N PHE A 205 24.83 5.00 -14.85
CA PHE A 205 26.13 4.42 -15.17
C PHE A 205 26.06 3.21 -16.12
N ARG A 206 24.94 3.04 -16.84
CA ARG A 206 24.74 1.94 -17.77
C ARG A 206 25.78 1.97 -18.91
N PRO A 207 26.56 0.89 -19.12
CA PRO A 207 27.51 0.83 -20.24
C PRO A 207 26.86 0.89 -21.62
N HIS A 208 27.61 1.34 -22.63
CA HIS A 208 27.17 1.36 -24.03
C HIS A 208 26.85 -0.05 -24.57
N PRO A 209 26.07 -0.16 -25.66
CA PRO A 209 25.81 -1.46 -26.28
C PRO A 209 27.14 -2.13 -26.66
N ASN A 210 27.26 -3.44 -26.38
CA ASN A 210 28.43 -4.28 -26.68
C ASN A 210 29.66 -4.14 -25.75
N GLU A 211 29.58 -3.33 -24.70
CA GLU A 211 30.63 -3.26 -23.66
C GLU A 211 30.68 -4.52 -22.77
N PRO A 212 31.86 -5.04 -22.39
CA PRO A 212 32.01 -6.29 -21.63
C PRO A 212 31.44 -6.21 -20.22
N ARG A 213 31.33 -5.00 -19.64
CA ARG A 213 30.74 -4.78 -18.31
C ARG A 213 29.20 -4.72 -18.34
N ARG A 214 28.58 -4.67 -19.52
CA ARG A 214 27.12 -4.54 -19.65
C ARG A 214 26.32 -5.73 -19.09
N PRO A 215 26.74 -7.00 -19.27
CA PRO A 215 26.08 -8.13 -18.63
C PRO A 215 26.08 -8.04 -17.11
N ILE A 216 27.20 -7.63 -16.51
CA ILE A 216 27.35 -7.43 -15.05
C ILE A 216 26.38 -6.35 -14.57
N PHE A 217 26.35 -5.20 -15.24
CA PHE A 217 25.39 -4.13 -14.99
C PHE A 217 23.94 -4.64 -15.04
N ASN A 218 23.58 -5.39 -16.09
CA ASN A 218 22.21 -5.89 -16.25
C ASN A 218 21.83 -6.83 -15.11
N TRP A 219 22.73 -7.69 -14.64
CA TRP A 219 22.47 -8.61 -13.54
C TRP A 219 22.30 -7.85 -12.22
N PHE A 220 23.20 -6.93 -11.92
CA PHE A 220 23.16 -6.11 -10.71
C PHE A 220 21.90 -5.24 -10.63
N HIS A 221 21.58 -4.53 -11.72
CA HIS A 221 20.36 -3.71 -11.81
C HIS A 221 19.09 -4.55 -11.59
N ARG A 222 19.03 -5.75 -12.17
CA ARG A 222 17.90 -6.68 -11.99
C ARG A 222 17.77 -7.22 -10.57
N ILE A 223 18.87 -7.59 -9.92
CA ILE A 223 18.83 -8.12 -8.55
C ILE A 223 18.35 -7.07 -7.56
N ILE A 224 18.89 -5.85 -7.64
CA ILE A 224 18.43 -4.76 -6.79
C ILE A 224 16.96 -4.46 -7.08
N ALA A 225 16.50 -4.63 -8.33
CA ALA A 225 15.10 -4.38 -8.68
C ALA A 225 14.20 -5.44 -8.06
N LEU A 226 14.63 -6.70 -8.04
CA LEU A 226 13.91 -7.79 -7.37
C LEU A 226 13.83 -7.56 -5.86
N ILE A 227 14.95 -7.18 -5.22
CA ILE A 227 14.98 -6.87 -3.79
C ILE A 227 14.03 -5.72 -3.47
N LEU A 228 14.05 -4.66 -4.28
CA LEU A 228 13.13 -3.53 -4.16
C LEU A 228 11.67 -3.97 -4.26
N VAL A 229 11.32 -4.80 -5.24
CA VAL A 229 9.94 -5.31 -5.39
C VAL A 229 9.50 -6.13 -4.16
N ILE A 230 10.38 -6.93 -3.56
CA ILE A 230 10.07 -7.66 -2.33
C ILE A 230 9.73 -6.69 -1.20
N PHE A 231 10.55 -5.67 -0.98
CA PHE A 231 10.27 -4.65 0.04
C PHE A 231 9.01 -3.85 -0.24
N VAL A 232 8.71 -3.54 -1.51
CA VAL A 232 7.47 -2.89 -1.91
C VAL A 232 6.25 -3.73 -1.55
N VAL A 233 6.27 -5.03 -1.84
CA VAL A 233 5.16 -5.93 -1.48
C VAL A 233 4.94 -5.93 0.03
N VAL A 234 6.01 -6.09 0.82
CA VAL A 234 5.92 -6.05 2.30
C VAL A 234 5.38 -4.69 2.77
N THR A 235 5.88 -3.60 2.22
CA THR A 235 5.45 -2.24 2.59
C THR A 235 3.97 -2.01 2.29
N LEU A 236 3.50 -2.47 1.13
CA LEU A 236 2.10 -2.33 0.75
C LEU A 236 1.19 -3.16 1.67
N PHE A 237 1.54 -4.41 2.01
CA PHE A 237 0.77 -5.20 3.00
C PHE A 237 0.72 -4.53 4.36
N LYS A 238 1.86 -4.01 4.83
CA LYS A 238 1.87 -3.22 6.07
C LYS A 238 1.05 -1.94 5.98
N GLY A 239 0.96 -1.33 4.79
CA GLY A 239 0.10 -0.18 4.55
C GLY A 239 -1.39 -0.55 4.58
N THR A 240 -1.77 -1.69 4.02
CA THR A 240 -3.18 -2.15 4.04
C THR A 240 -3.61 -2.57 5.44
N GLU A 241 -2.75 -3.22 6.23
CA GLU A 241 -3.02 -3.51 7.65
C GLU A 241 -3.35 -2.23 8.45
N LEU A 242 -2.61 -1.14 8.22
CA LEU A 242 -2.87 0.15 8.88
C LEU A 242 -4.21 0.78 8.46
N LEU A 243 -4.67 0.50 7.23
CA LEU A 243 -5.97 0.97 6.75
C LEU A 243 -7.12 0.09 7.24
N GLU A 244 -6.93 -1.23 7.33
CA GLU A 244 -7.87 -2.18 7.92
C GLU A 244 -8.13 -1.87 9.39
N ASP A 245 -7.07 -1.55 10.16
CA ASP A 245 -7.20 -1.06 11.54
C ASP A 245 -8.02 0.24 11.64
N SER A 246 -8.16 1.00 10.54
CA SER A 246 -8.98 2.21 10.41
C SER A 246 -10.36 1.98 9.73
N GLY A 247 -10.76 0.73 9.47
CA GLY A 247 -12.08 0.37 8.92
C GLY A 247 -12.11 -0.04 7.43
N GLY A 248 -10.97 -0.27 6.79
CA GLY A 248 -10.89 -0.61 5.36
C GLY A 248 -10.68 -2.10 5.04
N ASP A 249 -11.69 -2.96 5.24
CA ASP A 249 -11.55 -4.44 5.30
C ASP A 249 -11.20 -5.19 3.98
N THR A 250 -11.16 -4.53 2.81
CA THR A 250 -11.09 -5.23 1.51
C THR A 250 -9.73 -5.14 0.79
N SER A 251 -8.78 -4.33 1.28
CA SER A 251 -7.59 -3.97 0.50
C SER A 251 -6.53 -5.07 0.39
N SER A 252 -6.32 -5.88 1.43
CA SER A 252 -5.29 -6.95 1.41
C SER A 252 -5.63 -8.08 0.42
N ASN A 253 -6.91 -8.46 0.30
CA ASN A 253 -7.36 -9.51 -0.64
C ASN A 253 -7.13 -9.11 -2.10
N VAL A 254 -7.39 -7.85 -2.45
CA VAL A 254 -7.17 -7.33 -3.80
C VAL A 254 -5.70 -7.34 -4.16
N MET A 255 -4.84 -7.01 -3.20
CA MET A 255 -3.39 -7.04 -3.40
C MET A 255 -2.86 -8.46 -3.61
N ILE A 256 -3.36 -9.44 -2.84
CA ILE A 256 -3.06 -10.86 -3.06
C ILE A 256 -3.47 -11.28 -4.47
N ALA A 257 -4.70 -10.92 -4.89
CA ALA A 257 -5.19 -11.21 -6.23
C ALA A 257 -4.29 -10.61 -7.32
N LEU A 258 -3.86 -9.34 -7.16
CA LEU A 258 -2.94 -8.67 -8.08
C LEU A 258 -1.62 -9.42 -8.20
N ILE A 259 -1.02 -9.83 -7.08
CA ILE A 259 0.25 -10.58 -7.06
C ILE A 259 0.08 -11.92 -7.78
N VAL A 260 -0.98 -12.67 -7.47
CA VAL A 260 -1.26 -13.97 -8.09
C VAL A 260 -1.46 -13.82 -9.61
N ILE A 261 -2.26 -12.84 -10.04
CA ILE A 261 -2.50 -12.55 -11.46
C ILE A 261 -1.19 -12.16 -12.16
N ALA A 262 -0.35 -11.33 -11.53
CA ALA A 262 0.95 -10.96 -12.08
C ALA A 262 1.87 -12.18 -12.23
N ILE A 263 1.94 -13.06 -11.24
CA ILE A 263 2.74 -14.30 -11.31
C ILE A 263 2.23 -15.21 -12.42
N ILE A 264 0.93 -15.49 -12.47
CA ILE A 264 0.32 -16.33 -13.53
C ILE A 264 0.61 -15.75 -14.91
N THR A 265 0.39 -14.44 -15.09
CA THR A 265 0.66 -13.77 -16.38
C THR A 265 2.13 -13.85 -16.75
N ALA A 266 3.04 -13.64 -15.80
CA ALA A 266 4.48 -13.77 -16.03
C ALA A 266 4.87 -15.19 -16.44
N LEU A 267 4.31 -16.23 -15.81
CA LEU A 267 4.54 -17.63 -16.16
C LEU A 267 4.05 -17.95 -17.58
N ILE A 268 2.85 -17.50 -17.94
CA ILE A 268 2.29 -17.69 -19.30
C ILE A 268 3.19 -16.98 -20.33
N LEU A 269 3.57 -15.73 -20.08
CA LEU A 269 4.41 -14.97 -20.99
C LEU A 269 5.82 -15.57 -21.12
N GLU A 270 6.40 -16.08 -20.03
CA GLU A 270 7.70 -16.75 -20.07
C GLU A 270 7.62 -18.08 -20.85
N TYR A 271 6.54 -18.85 -20.69
CA TYR A 271 6.28 -20.05 -21.48
C TYR A 271 6.16 -19.73 -22.98
N LEU A 272 5.36 -18.71 -23.35
CA LEU A 272 5.23 -18.27 -24.74
C LEU A 272 6.56 -17.74 -25.28
N ALA A 273 7.32 -17.00 -24.47
CA ALA A 273 8.63 -16.50 -24.86
C ALA A 273 9.66 -17.62 -25.05
N PHE A 274 9.57 -18.68 -24.24
CA PHE A 274 10.39 -19.87 -24.39
C PHE A 274 10.08 -20.60 -25.71
N ARG A 275 8.80 -20.83 -26.02
CA ARG A 275 8.34 -21.42 -27.29
C ARG A 275 8.85 -20.65 -28.50
N LEU A 276 8.74 -19.32 -28.48
CA LEU A 276 9.26 -18.43 -29.52
C LEU A 276 10.80 -18.51 -29.68
N ARG A 277 11.54 -18.82 -28.62
CA ARG A 277 13.01 -18.99 -28.70
C ARG A 277 13.37 -20.35 -29.30
N THR A 278 12.66 -21.40 -28.91
CA THR A 278 12.91 -22.76 -29.43
C THR A 278 12.53 -22.91 -30.89
N THR A 279 11.46 -22.26 -31.37
CA THR A 279 11.04 -22.31 -32.78
C THR A 279 11.96 -21.51 -33.72
N LYS A 280 12.74 -20.56 -33.20
CA LYS A 280 13.71 -19.78 -33.97
C LYS A 280 15.07 -20.46 -34.16
N LEU A 281 15.37 -21.54 -33.44
CA LEU A 281 16.57 -22.35 -33.67
C LEU A 281 16.20 -23.58 -34.51
N PRO A 282 16.43 -23.51 -35.83
CA PRO A 282 17.20 -24.56 -36.48
C PRO A 282 18.14 -23.97 -37.55
N ASP A 283 19.35 -23.57 -37.14
CA ASP A 283 20.48 -23.36 -38.07
C ASP A 283 21.41 -24.58 -37.99
N THR A 284 20.88 -25.75 -38.33
CA THR A 284 21.68 -26.78 -38.99
C THR A 284 21.02 -26.98 -40.33
N ILE A 285 21.61 -26.32 -41.32
CA ILE A 285 21.30 -26.45 -42.73
C ILE A 285 21.43 -27.93 -43.09
N ASP A 286 20.30 -28.63 -43.20
CA ASP A 286 20.20 -29.77 -44.11
C ASP A 286 19.29 -29.29 -45.25
N ASP A 287 19.95 -28.72 -46.25
CA ASP A 287 19.35 -28.07 -47.41
C ASP A 287 18.85 -29.14 -48.38
N THR A 288 17.81 -29.87 -48.01
CA THR A 288 16.93 -30.62 -48.92
C THR A 288 15.86 -31.33 -48.11
N THR A 289 14.65 -30.77 -48.01
CA THR A 289 13.33 -31.43 -47.78
C THR A 289 12.31 -30.59 -46.98
N GLY A 290 12.54 -29.31 -46.69
CA GLY A 290 11.49 -28.45 -46.13
C GLY A 290 10.40 -28.16 -47.17
N THR A 291 9.17 -28.64 -46.95
CA THR A 291 8.05 -28.29 -47.83
C THR A 291 7.60 -26.84 -47.57
N LEU A 292 7.22 -26.08 -48.61
CA LEU A 292 6.69 -24.70 -48.48
C LEU A 292 5.52 -24.58 -47.47
N GLN A 293 4.86 -25.70 -47.17
CA GLN A 293 3.74 -25.79 -46.24
C GLN A 293 4.19 -25.81 -44.79
N GLU A 294 5.32 -26.44 -44.46
CA GLU A 294 5.94 -26.43 -43.12
C GLU A 294 6.50 -25.05 -42.78
N GLU A 295 7.13 -24.37 -43.74
CA GLU A 295 7.60 -23.00 -43.59
C GLU A 295 6.43 -22.03 -43.31
N LYS A 296 5.33 -22.15 -44.09
CA LYS A 296 4.11 -21.36 -43.86
C LYS A 296 3.46 -21.65 -42.50
N GLN A 297 3.44 -22.91 -42.06
CA GLN A 297 2.91 -23.27 -40.74
C GLN A 297 3.78 -22.70 -39.60
N GLY A 298 5.10 -22.76 -39.71
CA GLY A 298 6.03 -22.18 -38.74
C GLY A 298 5.90 -20.66 -38.63
N VAL A 299 5.82 -19.96 -39.76
CA VAL A 299 5.61 -18.49 -39.80
C VAL A 299 4.25 -18.11 -39.22
N SER A 300 3.18 -18.84 -39.55
CA SER A 300 1.84 -18.63 -39.00
C SER A 300 1.81 -18.81 -37.47
N GLY A 301 2.47 -19.86 -36.96
CA GLY A 301 2.62 -20.12 -35.51
C GLY A 301 3.35 -18.98 -34.78
N LEU A 302 4.44 -18.48 -35.35
CA LEU A 302 5.21 -17.36 -34.79
C LEU A 302 4.38 -16.06 -34.72
N VAL A 303 3.61 -15.78 -35.78
CA VAL A 303 2.70 -14.62 -35.83
C VAL A 303 1.58 -14.77 -34.79
N TRP A 304 1.04 -15.98 -34.61
CA TRP A 304 0.04 -16.25 -33.58
C TRP A 304 0.59 -16.02 -32.17
N GLU A 305 1.73 -16.62 -31.82
CA GLU A 305 2.33 -16.50 -30.49
C GLU A 305 2.65 -15.03 -30.13
N THR A 306 3.17 -14.25 -31.08
CA THR A 306 3.43 -12.81 -30.86
C THR A 306 2.16 -11.97 -30.74
N LYS A 307 1.08 -12.29 -31.47
CA LYS A 307 -0.23 -11.65 -31.30
C LYS A 307 -0.82 -11.96 -29.93
N VAL A 308 -0.78 -13.23 -29.50
CA VAL A 308 -1.26 -13.65 -28.18
C VAL A 308 -0.51 -12.91 -27.06
N GLN A 309 0.82 -12.83 -27.12
CA GLN A 309 1.60 -12.05 -26.14
C GLN A 309 1.17 -10.58 -26.06
N ARG A 310 0.92 -9.92 -27.19
CA ARG A 310 0.45 -8.52 -27.22
C ARG A 310 -0.92 -8.37 -26.59
N ILE A 311 -1.87 -9.24 -26.94
CA ILE A 311 -3.23 -9.21 -26.38
C ILE A 311 -3.18 -9.45 -24.86
N LEU A 312 -2.41 -10.45 -24.41
CA LEU A 312 -2.24 -10.74 -22.98
C LEU A 312 -1.66 -9.56 -22.21
N LEU A 313 -0.65 -8.88 -22.74
CA LEU A 313 -0.07 -7.69 -22.09
C LEU A 313 -1.08 -6.53 -21.99
N VAL A 314 -1.90 -6.32 -23.02
CA VAL A 314 -2.94 -5.28 -22.99
C VAL A 314 -4.03 -5.62 -21.97
N MET A 315 -4.55 -6.86 -22.00
CA MET A 315 -5.56 -7.33 -21.05
C MET A 315 -5.05 -7.27 -19.61
N PHE A 316 -3.82 -7.72 -19.37
CA PHE A 316 -3.16 -7.61 -18.07
C PHE A 316 -3.03 -6.15 -17.63
N SER A 317 -2.64 -5.25 -18.52
CA SER A 317 -2.49 -3.83 -18.19
C SER A 317 -3.81 -3.19 -17.80
N LEU A 318 -4.89 -3.50 -18.52
CA LEU A 318 -6.24 -3.03 -18.18
C LEU A 318 -6.72 -3.59 -16.85
N LEU A 319 -6.49 -4.88 -16.59
CA LEU A 319 -6.89 -5.53 -15.35
C LEU A 319 -6.15 -4.94 -14.14
N VAL A 320 -4.83 -4.78 -14.22
CA VAL A 320 -4.03 -4.17 -13.15
C VAL A 320 -4.48 -2.73 -12.90
N PHE A 321 -4.80 -1.97 -13.96
CA PHE A 321 -5.36 -0.62 -13.82
C PHE A 321 -6.68 -0.62 -13.05
N ILE A 322 -7.63 -1.49 -13.43
CA ILE A 322 -8.93 -1.61 -12.76
C ILE A 322 -8.75 -1.98 -11.28
N LEU A 323 -7.89 -2.95 -10.98
CA LEU A 323 -7.61 -3.35 -9.59
C LEU A 323 -6.98 -2.22 -8.79
N ALA A 324 -6.04 -1.47 -9.37
CA ALA A 324 -5.43 -0.31 -8.71
C ALA A 324 -6.47 0.80 -8.44
N VAL A 325 -7.34 1.09 -9.40
CA VAL A 325 -8.44 2.06 -9.21
C VAL A 325 -9.39 1.61 -8.12
N PHE A 326 -9.75 0.32 -8.08
CA PHE A 326 -10.59 -0.24 -7.03
C PHE A 326 -9.92 -0.11 -5.64
N MET A 327 -8.63 -0.44 -5.53
CA MET A 327 -7.89 -0.25 -4.27
C MET A 327 -7.85 1.23 -3.85
N ILE A 328 -7.61 2.15 -4.79
CA ILE A 328 -7.62 3.60 -4.52
C ILE A 328 -9.01 4.06 -4.05
N ALA A 329 -10.08 3.57 -4.66
CA ALA A 329 -11.45 3.87 -4.23
C ALA A 329 -11.70 3.38 -2.80
N ASN A 330 -11.24 2.18 -2.45
CA ASN A 330 -11.34 1.67 -1.07
C ASN A 330 -10.52 2.51 -0.08
N VAL A 331 -9.32 2.96 -0.47
CA VAL A 331 -8.52 3.89 0.36
C VAL A 331 -9.24 5.23 0.55
N ALA A 332 -9.86 5.76 -0.50
CA ALA A 332 -10.60 7.01 -0.43
C ALA A 332 -11.84 6.89 0.48
N GLY A 333 -12.58 5.78 0.37
CA GLY A 333 -13.78 5.48 1.15
C GLY A 333 -13.53 4.93 2.56
N ALA A 334 -12.29 4.59 2.93
CA ALA A 334 -11.98 4.10 4.27
C ALA A 334 -12.32 5.17 5.33
N GLY A 335 -13.22 4.90 6.27
CA GLY A 335 -13.66 5.87 7.29
C GLY A 335 -14.66 6.93 6.78
N SER A 336 -15.51 6.59 5.80
CA SER A 336 -16.66 7.42 5.40
C SER A 336 -18.00 6.69 5.60
N GLU A 337 -18.08 5.78 6.58
CA GLU A 337 -19.37 5.17 6.94
C GLU A 337 -20.15 6.14 7.86
N ASP A 338 -21.37 6.44 7.41
CA ASP A 338 -22.50 7.06 8.11
C ASP A 338 -22.59 8.60 8.19
N ASP A 339 -23.00 9.21 7.06
CA ASP A 339 -23.90 10.38 7.03
C ASP A 339 -25.15 9.99 6.21
N ASP A 340 -26.04 9.15 6.75
CA ASP A 340 -27.43 9.00 6.27
C ASP A 340 -28.41 8.68 7.43
#